data_AF-A0A1I4A7U9-F1
#
_entry.id   AF-A0A1I4A7U9-F1
#
_cell.length_a   1.000
_cell.length_b   1.000
_cell.length_c   1.000
_cell.angle_alpha   90.00
_cell.angle_beta   90.00
_cell.angle_gamma   90.00
#
_symmetry.space_group_name_H-M   'P 1'
#
loop_
_entity.id
_entity.type
_entity.pdbx_description
1 polymer ?
#
loop_
_entity_poly.entity_id
_entity_poly.type
_entity_poly.pdbx_seq_one_letter_code
_entity_poly.pdbx_strand_id
1 'polypeptide(L)'
;MTPVPEPPGEPPALVAGEVRGYRRFHLAEDGLRPPVHVTAGPWSGQLEHARCAADDAHLPPARGCGCGLYGWYHPSYAGPGTGWGDVTAVIAARGRIVLADHGFRAAAARIQAVALPRRLGLRPRRRRRCERMLGERYPGVLVYRSGRTMLRRHPPDDLSALGIAVRPDPALRCFRAALAVWLLGVLALCSVAMVPRGALAQIGPVVWSVALTCFVLWQATLVWLVARAAPLPAGPRGEPPPAAGEPTVPGAADPS
;
A
#
# COMPACT_ATOMS: atom_id res chain seq x y z
N MET A 1 28.35 -12.40 32.18
CA MET A 1 27.24 -13.01 31.42
C MET A 1 27.72 -13.25 30.01
N THR A 2 27.92 -14.51 29.65
CA THR A 2 28.29 -14.92 28.29
C THR A 2 27.02 -14.87 27.42
N PRO A 3 27.01 -14.20 26.26
CA PRO A 3 25.83 -14.17 25.40
C PRO A 3 25.47 -15.61 25.00
N VAL A 4 24.21 -15.97 25.21
CA VAL A 4 23.66 -17.25 24.74
C VAL A 4 23.81 -17.29 23.22
N PRO A 5 24.46 -18.31 22.64
CA PRO A 5 24.57 -18.43 21.19
C PRO A 5 23.16 -18.62 20.62
N GLU A 6 22.78 -17.70 19.72
CA GLU A 6 21.53 -17.80 18.96
C GLU A 6 21.53 -19.16 18.22
N PRO A 7 20.45 -19.95 18.29
CA PRO A 7 20.38 -21.21 17.55
C PRO A 7 20.62 -20.92 16.06
N PRO A 8 21.31 -21.83 15.34
CA PRO A 8 21.58 -21.63 13.92
C PRO A 8 20.24 -21.47 13.19
N GLY A 9 19.95 -20.23 12.82
CA GLY A 9 18.72 -19.88 12.14
C GLY A 9 18.61 -20.67 10.84
N GLU A 10 17.40 -21.14 10.54
CA GLU A 10 17.08 -21.74 9.26
C GLU A 10 17.64 -20.85 8.13
N PRO A 11 18.40 -21.42 7.17
CA PRO A 11 19.07 -20.62 6.16
C PRO A 11 18.02 -19.78 5.42
N PRO A 12 18.25 -18.47 5.26
CA PRO A 12 17.25 -17.59 4.68
C PRO A 12 16.90 -18.08 3.27
N ALA A 13 15.61 -18.12 2.95
CA ALA A 13 15.16 -18.42 1.59
C ALA A 13 15.76 -17.36 0.64
N LEU A 14 16.76 -17.75 -0.14
CA LEU A 14 17.44 -16.87 -1.09
C LEU A 14 16.67 -16.89 -2.41
N VAL A 15 16.28 -15.70 -2.88
CA VAL A 15 15.74 -15.52 -4.22
C VAL A 15 16.90 -15.17 -5.14
N ALA A 16 17.12 -15.96 -6.18
CA ALA A 16 18.12 -15.63 -7.20
C ALA A 16 17.67 -14.39 -7.99
N GLY A 17 18.51 -13.35 -8.03
CA GLY A 17 18.28 -12.15 -8.83
C GLY A 17 17.58 -11.00 -8.11
N GLU A 18 16.68 -10.32 -8.83
CA GLU A 18 15.92 -9.17 -8.33
C GLU A 18 14.45 -9.57 -8.13
N VAL A 19 13.81 -9.05 -7.09
CA VAL A 19 12.36 -9.16 -6.88
C VAL A 19 11.70 -7.88 -7.35
N ARG A 20 10.78 -7.97 -8.31
CA ARG A 20 9.98 -6.82 -8.73
C ARG A 20 8.96 -6.48 -7.66
N GLY A 21 8.93 -5.21 -7.30
CA GLY A 21 7.89 -4.63 -6.46
C GLY A 21 7.29 -3.37 -7.06
N TYR A 22 6.25 -2.89 -6.41
CA TYR A 22 5.65 -1.61 -6.67
C TYR A 22 5.83 -0.74 -5.44
N ARG A 23 6.09 0.56 -5.64
CA ARG A 23 6.23 1.53 -4.55
C ARG A 23 5.61 2.86 -4.97
N ARG A 24 5.12 3.64 -3.99
CA ARG A 24 4.64 5.00 -4.23
C ARG A 24 5.67 6.04 -3.84
N PHE A 25 5.66 7.13 -4.59
CA PHE A 25 6.55 8.28 -4.41
C PHE A 25 5.75 9.57 -4.50
N HIS A 26 6.14 10.58 -3.73
CA HIS A 26 5.75 11.95 -4.01
C HIS A 26 6.57 12.45 -5.20
N LEU A 27 5.87 13.01 -6.19
CA LEU A 27 6.51 13.64 -7.34
C LEU A 27 6.74 15.12 -7.01
N ALA A 28 7.96 15.43 -6.59
CA ALA A 28 8.40 16.79 -6.32
C ALA A 28 9.12 17.38 -7.54
N GLU A 29 9.48 18.66 -7.46
CA GLU A 29 10.22 19.33 -8.54
C GLU A 29 11.63 18.77 -8.71
N ASP A 30 12.21 18.25 -7.63
CA ASP A 30 13.54 17.65 -7.59
C ASP A 30 13.52 16.13 -7.71
N GLY A 31 12.38 15.49 -7.99
CA GLY A 31 12.31 14.06 -8.29
C GLY A 31 11.30 13.26 -7.47
N LEU A 32 11.61 11.97 -7.32
CA LEU A 32 10.77 10.98 -6.66
C LEU A 32 11.17 10.84 -5.20
N ARG A 33 10.35 11.42 -4.30
CA ARG A 33 10.60 11.40 -2.85
C ARG A 33 9.83 10.26 -2.18
N PRO A 34 10.46 9.51 -1.26
CA PRO A 34 9.78 8.47 -0.51
C PRO A 34 8.74 9.11 0.42
N PRO A 35 7.58 8.47 0.64
CA PRO A 35 6.48 9.18 1.24
C PRO A 35 6.57 9.45 2.75
N VAL A 36 7.21 8.53 3.48
CA VAL A 36 7.36 8.59 4.95
C VAL A 36 8.72 9.17 5.36
N HIS A 37 9.65 9.32 4.41
CA HIS A 37 11.01 9.82 4.65
C HIS A 37 11.29 11.04 3.77
N VAL A 38 10.42 12.05 3.81
CA VAL A 38 10.55 13.25 2.96
C VAL A 38 11.88 13.98 3.16
N THR A 39 12.50 13.84 4.33
CA THR A 39 13.84 14.37 4.68
C THR A 39 14.99 13.61 4.03
N ALA A 40 14.79 12.36 3.58
CA ALA A 40 15.81 11.57 2.89
C ALA A 40 16.09 12.08 1.45
N GLY A 41 15.32 13.06 0.98
CA GLY A 41 15.47 13.63 -0.35
C GLY A 41 14.93 12.72 -1.47
N PRO A 42 15.15 13.11 -2.73
CA PRO A 42 14.74 12.34 -3.89
C PRO A 42 15.63 11.10 -4.06
N TRP A 43 15.04 9.97 -4.40
CA TRP A 43 15.80 8.78 -4.80
C TRP A 43 16.67 9.09 -6.01
N SER A 44 17.87 8.52 -6.03
CA SER A 44 18.82 8.64 -7.15
C SER A 44 18.36 7.90 -8.41
N GLY A 45 17.51 6.90 -8.28
CA GLY A 45 16.96 6.12 -9.39
C GLY A 45 17.77 4.90 -9.80
N GLN A 46 19.11 4.99 -9.75
CA GLN A 46 20.00 3.92 -10.19
C GLN A 46 20.03 2.74 -9.24
N LEU A 47 20.30 3.00 -7.96
CA LEU A 47 20.27 2.01 -6.90
C LEU A 47 20.23 2.72 -5.55
N GLU A 48 19.08 2.69 -4.91
CA GLU A 48 18.92 3.19 -3.55
C GLU A 48 19.24 2.08 -2.56
N HIS A 49 19.99 2.41 -1.51
CA HIS A 49 20.25 1.50 -0.40
C HIS A 49 19.43 1.91 0.81
N ALA A 50 18.83 0.94 1.48
CA ALA A 50 18.20 1.16 2.77
C ALA A 50 19.24 1.61 3.80
N ARG A 51 18.82 2.53 4.67
CA ARG A 51 19.55 2.96 5.85
C ARG A 51 18.61 2.85 7.03
N CYS A 52 19.13 2.46 8.19
CA CYS A 52 18.36 2.55 9.41
C CYS A 52 18.60 3.91 10.05
N ALA A 53 17.54 4.51 10.58
CA ALA A 53 17.62 5.78 11.31
C ALA A 53 17.92 5.56 12.81
N ALA A 54 17.72 4.35 13.33
CA ALA A 54 17.88 4.02 14.74
C ALA A 54 19.27 3.45 15.08
N ASP A 55 19.91 2.76 14.14
CA ASP A 55 21.20 2.10 14.33
C ASP A 55 21.92 2.04 12.97
N ASP A 56 23.01 2.78 12.80
CA ASP A 56 23.78 2.80 11.56
C ASP A 56 24.74 1.60 11.41
N ALA A 57 24.96 0.84 12.48
CA ALA A 57 25.88 -0.31 12.47
C ALA A 57 25.26 -1.55 11.82
N HIS A 58 23.94 -1.72 11.88
CA HIS A 58 23.30 -2.91 11.35
C HIS A 58 22.88 -2.80 9.87
N LEU A 59 22.94 -3.92 9.15
CA LEU A 59 22.59 -3.98 7.72
C LEU A 59 21.08 -4.11 7.52
N PRO A 60 20.39 -3.13 6.89
CA PRO A 60 18.97 -3.21 6.63
C PRO A 60 18.64 -4.22 5.49
N PRO A 61 17.45 -4.86 5.52
CA PRO A 61 16.57 -4.97 6.68
C PRO A 61 17.20 -5.86 7.76
N ALA A 62 17.10 -5.43 9.00
CA ALA A 62 17.52 -6.19 10.17
C ALA A 62 16.32 -6.85 10.86
N ARG A 63 16.55 -7.99 11.51
CA ARG A 63 15.52 -8.69 12.30
C ARG A 63 15.05 -7.79 13.43
N GLY A 64 13.73 -7.75 13.69
CA GLY A 64 13.14 -6.92 14.74
C GLY A 64 13.14 -5.39 14.48
N CYS A 65 13.85 -4.89 13.48
CA CYS A 65 13.86 -3.47 13.13
C CYS A 65 12.89 -3.17 11.99
N GLY A 66 12.33 -1.96 11.92
CA GLY A 66 11.50 -1.45 10.82
C GLY A 66 12.29 -0.93 9.61
N CYS A 67 13.62 -1.07 9.57
CA CYS A 67 14.45 -0.57 8.48
C CYS A 67 14.26 -1.37 7.18
N GLY A 68 14.60 -0.77 6.04
CA GLY A 68 14.51 -1.39 4.71
C GLY A 68 13.71 -0.58 3.69
N LEU A 69 13.93 -0.86 2.41
CA LEU A 69 13.12 -0.32 1.32
C LEU A 69 11.88 -1.19 1.13
N TYR A 70 10.72 -0.64 1.47
CA TYR A 70 9.42 -1.31 1.30
C TYR A 70 8.96 -1.36 -0.16
N GLY A 71 8.41 -2.50 -0.57
CA GLY A 71 7.70 -2.67 -1.83
C GLY A 71 6.48 -3.57 -1.66
N TRP A 72 5.51 -3.44 -2.56
CA TRP A 72 4.33 -4.33 -2.63
C TRP A 72 4.46 -5.26 -3.83
N TYR A 73 3.97 -6.49 -3.73
CA TYR A 73 3.95 -7.41 -4.88
C TYR A 73 2.92 -7.00 -5.93
N HIS A 74 1.88 -6.27 -5.54
CA HIS A 74 0.87 -5.75 -6.45
C HIS A 74 0.51 -4.31 -6.06
N PRO A 75 0.38 -3.37 -7.02
CA PRO A 75 0.18 -1.95 -6.70
C PRO A 75 -1.19 -1.64 -6.07
N SER A 76 -2.13 -2.58 -6.08
CA SER A 76 -3.41 -2.39 -5.38
C SER A 76 -3.25 -2.28 -3.86
N TYR A 77 -2.24 -2.93 -3.28
CA TYR A 77 -1.91 -2.81 -1.85
C TYR A 77 -1.21 -1.49 -1.52
N ALA A 78 -0.69 -0.80 -2.54
CA ALA A 78 -0.18 0.57 -2.42
C ALA A 78 -1.31 1.62 -2.46
N GLY A 79 -2.56 1.23 -2.15
CA GLY A 79 -3.77 2.01 -2.36
C GLY A 79 -3.81 3.40 -1.71
N PRO A 80 -4.80 4.25 -2.06
CA PRO A 80 -4.91 5.62 -1.54
C PRO A 80 -5.02 5.70 -0.01
N GLY A 81 -5.57 4.67 0.66
CA GLY A 81 -5.71 4.63 2.13
C GLY A 81 -4.42 4.31 2.90
N THR A 82 -3.40 3.74 2.24
CA THR A 82 -2.05 3.54 2.84
C THR A 82 -1.09 4.67 2.44
N GLY A 83 -1.55 5.60 1.58
CA GLY A 83 -0.71 6.20 0.54
C GLY A 83 -0.42 7.68 0.70
N TRP A 84 0.65 7.97 1.42
CA TRP A 84 1.52 9.08 1.07
C TRP A 84 2.13 8.79 -0.34
N GLY A 85 2.14 9.76 -1.27
CA GLY A 85 2.77 9.65 -2.60
C GLY A 85 1.80 9.69 -3.78
N ASP A 86 2.19 10.32 -4.89
CA ASP A 86 1.32 10.63 -6.04
C ASP A 86 1.57 9.78 -7.28
N VAL A 87 2.71 9.09 -7.29
CA VAL A 87 3.21 8.34 -8.43
C VAL A 87 3.44 6.90 -8.00
N THR A 88 3.15 5.95 -8.88
CA THR A 88 3.48 4.53 -8.67
C THR A 88 4.68 4.18 -9.53
N ALA A 89 5.70 3.58 -8.91
CA ALA A 89 6.89 3.10 -9.59
C ALA A 89 6.98 1.57 -9.48
N VAL A 90 7.56 0.96 -10.51
CA VAL A 90 8.10 -0.39 -10.47
C VAL A 90 9.53 -0.30 -9.97
N ILE A 91 9.85 -1.08 -8.95
CA ILE A 91 11.19 -1.20 -8.41
C ILE A 91 11.71 -2.61 -8.63
N ALA A 92 13.00 -2.73 -8.90
CA ALA A 92 13.74 -3.99 -8.83
C ALA A 92 14.50 -4.00 -7.50
N ALA A 93 14.09 -4.87 -6.59
CA ALA A 93 14.68 -5.01 -5.26
C ALA A 93 15.73 -6.11 -5.24
N ARG A 94 16.81 -5.92 -4.48
CA ARG A 94 17.93 -6.86 -4.42
C ARG A 94 18.64 -6.83 -3.06
N GLY A 95 19.55 -7.78 -2.88
CA GLY A 95 20.29 -7.99 -1.63
C GLY A 95 19.46 -8.79 -0.64
N ARG A 96 19.55 -8.46 0.65
CA ARG A 96 18.70 -9.10 1.66
C ARG A 96 17.25 -8.63 1.48
N ILE A 97 16.32 -9.57 1.36
CA ILE A 97 14.89 -9.29 1.23
C ILE A 97 14.14 -10.07 2.30
N VAL A 98 13.31 -9.37 3.07
CA VAL A 98 12.35 -9.96 4.00
C VAL A 98 10.98 -9.93 3.35
N LEU A 99 10.43 -11.11 3.06
CA LEU A 99 9.14 -11.30 2.43
C LEU A 99 8.01 -11.23 3.48
N ALA A 100 6.85 -10.74 3.08
CA ALA A 100 5.61 -10.72 3.85
C ALA A 100 4.44 -11.14 2.94
N ASP A 101 3.20 -11.15 3.41
CA ASP A 101 2.07 -11.66 2.59
C ASP A 101 1.76 -10.82 1.34
N HIS A 102 2.00 -9.51 1.40
CA HIS A 102 1.56 -8.55 0.36
C HIS A 102 2.67 -7.65 -0.15
N GLY A 103 3.87 -7.82 0.38
CA GLY A 103 5.02 -6.98 0.04
C GLY A 103 6.29 -7.49 0.72
N PHE A 104 7.30 -6.65 0.69
CA PHE A 104 8.63 -7.01 1.18
C PHE A 104 9.39 -5.79 1.66
N ARG A 105 10.49 -6.04 2.34
CA ARG A 105 11.53 -5.06 2.67
C ARG A 105 12.85 -5.51 2.09
N ALA A 106 13.56 -4.61 1.42
CA ALA A 106 14.81 -4.94 0.75
C ALA A 106 15.96 -4.04 1.19
N ALA A 107 17.18 -4.58 1.08
CA ALA A 107 18.42 -3.86 1.35
C ALA A 107 18.70 -2.78 0.29
N ALA A 108 18.38 -3.06 -0.97
CA ALA A 108 18.54 -2.10 -2.05
C ALA A 108 17.45 -2.24 -3.11
N ALA A 109 17.18 -1.17 -3.84
CA ALA A 109 16.23 -1.18 -4.94
C ALA A 109 16.53 -0.10 -5.98
N ARG A 110 16.23 -0.40 -7.24
CA ARG A 110 16.31 0.56 -8.35
C ARG A 110 14.96 0.81 -8.98
N ILE A 111 14.75 1.99 -9.53
CA ILE A 111 13.50 2.32 -10.23
C ILE A 111 13.62 1.81 -11.67
N GLN A 112 12.63 1.03 -12.12
CA GLN A 112 12.57 0.53 -13.51
C GLN A 112 11.59 1.32 -14.36
N ALA A 113 10.44 1.65 -13.78
CA ALA A 113 9.35 2.30 -14.49
C ALA A 113 8.51 3.14 -13.54
N VAL A 114 7.83 4.14 -14.09
CA VAL A 114 7.02 5.10 -13.34
C VAL A 114 5.72 5.36 -14.08
N ALA A 115 4.59 5.28 -13.38
CA ALA A 115 3.29 5.69 -13.88
C ALA A 115 2.86 7.02 -13.25
N LEU A 116 2.66 8.03 -14.09
CA LEU A 116 2.16 9.32 -13.67
C LEU A 116 0.69 9.23 -13.20
N PRO A 117 0.27 10.08 -12.25
CA PRO A 117 -1.10 10.05 -11.76
C PRO A 117 -2.07 10.52 -12.84
N ARG A 118 -3.23 9.86 -12.93
CA ARG A 118 -4.26 10.15 -13.95
C ARG A 118 -4.63 11.64 -14.02
N ARG A 119 -4.69 12.34 -12.88
CA ARG A 119 -5.00 13.77 -12.80
C ARG A 119 -4.01 14.67 -13.56
N LEU A 120 -2.76 14.23 -13.79
CA LEU A 120 -1.84 14.96 -14.66
C LEU A 120 -2.27 14.93 -16.12
N GLY A 121 -3.09 13.97 -16.54
CA GLY A 121 -3.69 13.94 -17.87
C GLY A 121 -4.54 15.19 -18.16
N LEU A 122 -5.15 15.77 -17.12
CA LEU A 122 -5.96 16.99 -17.22
C LEU A 122 -5.11 18.27 -17.32
N ARG A 123 -3.79 18.19 -17.12
CA ARG A 123 -2.87 19.33 -17.12
C ARG A 123 -1.64 19.03 -18.01
N PRO A 124 -1.77 19.13 -19.35
CA PRO A 124 -0.74 18.66 -20.28
C PRO A 124 0.61 19.36 -20.10
N ARG A 125 0.64 20.65 -19.80
CA ARG A 125 1.89 21.39 -19.52
C ARG A 125 2.63 20.85 -18.29
N ARG A 126 1.91 20.65 -17.18
CA ARG A 126 2.47 20.07 -15.95
C ARG A 126 2.98 18.66 -16.19
N ARG A 127 2.23 17.87 -16.95
CA ARG A 127 2.65 16.52 -17.34
C ARG A 127 3.95 16.51 -18.14
N ARG A 128 4.07 17.33 -19.19
CA ARG A 128 5.31 17.44 -19.98
C ARG A 128 6.49 17.88 -19.11
N ARG A 129 6.29 18.81 -18.18
CA ARG A 129 7.33 19.22 -17.19
C ARG A 129 7.78 18.03 -16.36
N CYS A 130 6.85 17.23 -15.83
CA CYS A 130 7.17 16.03 -15.06
C CYS A 130 7.87 14.95 -15.90
N GLU A 131 7.42 14.70 -17.13
CA GLU A 131 8.03 13.74 -18.04
C GLU A 131 9.48 14.14 -18.37
N ARG A 132 9.72 15.42 -18.64
CA ARG A 132 11.07 15.96 -18.86
C ARG A 132 11.96 15.81 -17.63
N MET A 133 11.48 16.24 -16.46
CA MET A 133 12.23 16.09 -15.19
C MET A 133 12.59 14.62 -14.93
N LEU A 134 11.65 13.70 -15.15
CA LEU A 134 11.91 12.28 -14.98
C LEU A 134 12.94 11.77 -16.00
N GLY A 135 12.88 12.21 -17.26
CA GLY A 135 13.84 11.83 -18.29
C GLY A 135 15.25 12.35 -18.01
N GLU A 136 15.38 13.56 -17.46
CA GLU A 136 16.67 14.17 -17.11
C GLU A 136 17.28 13.51 -15.87
N ARG A 137 16.49 13.30 -14.81
CA ARG A 137 17.00 12.83 -13.50
C ARG A 137 17.08 11.32 -13.38
N TYR A 138 16.29 10.59 -14.16
CA TYR A 138 16.18 9.13 -14.11
C TYR A 138 16.42 8.51 -15.50
N PRO A 139 17.63 8.66 -16.06
CA PRO A 139 17.93 8.09 -17.38
C PRO A 139 17.72 6.58 -17.36
N GLY A 140 16.97 6.07 -18.34
CA GLY A 140 16.61 4.65 -18.44
C GLY A 140 15.33 4.24 -17.70
N VAL A 141 14.71 5.11 -16.91
CA VAL A 141 13.41 4.83 -16.29
C VAL A 141 12.28 5.07 -17.29
N LEU A 142 11.46 4.03 -17.52
CA LEU A 142 10.33 4.13 -18.43
C LEU A 142 9.16 4.90 -17.80
N VAL A 143 8.71 5.98 -18.46
CA VAL A 143 7.59 6.79 -17.98
C VAL A 143 6.29 6.43 -18.71
N TYR A 144 5.27 6.09 -17.94
CA TYR A 144 3.97 5.65 -18.42
C TYR A 144 2.87 6.66 -18.11
N ARG A 145 1.96 6.83 -19.07
CA ARG A 145 0.74 7.66 -18.92
C ARG A 145 -0.30 7.05 -17.99
N SER A 146 -0.25 5.73 -17.79
CA SER A 146 -1.21 5.02 -16.97
C SER A 146 -0.56 3.82 -16.27
N GLY A 147 -0.97 3.61 -15.02
CA GLY A 147 -0.58 2.41 -14.27
C GLY A 147 -0.99 1.11 -14.97
N ARG A 148 -2.11 1.10 -15.70
CA ARG A 148 -2.55 -0.08 -16.46
C ARG A 148 -1.56 -0.46 -17.57
N THR A 149 -1.02 0.52 -18.30
CA THR A 149 0.01 0.24 -19.33
C THR A 149 1.33 -0.19 -18.69
N MET A 150 1.72 0.44 -17.58
CA MET A 150 2.90 0.04 -16.82
C MET A 150 2.79 -1.41 -16.34
N LEU A 151 1.66 -1.80 -15.72
CA LEU A 151 1.43 -3.16 -15.23
C LEU A 151 1.41 -4.22 -16.31
N ARG A 152 0.92 -3.89 -17.52
CA ARG A 152 0.96 -4.83 -18.65
C ARG A 152 2.38 -5.10 -19.15
N ARG A 153 3.28 -4.11 -19.06
CA ARG A 153 4.68 -4.26 -19.48
C ARG A 153 5.60 -4.74 -18.35
N HIS A 154 5.20 -4.50 -17.11
CA HIS A 154 5.88 -4.92 -15.90
C HIS A 154 4.86 -5.64 -15.00
N PRO A 155 4.46 -6.87 -15.36
CA PRO A 155 3.56 -7.65 -14.51
C PRO A 155 4.25 -7.99 -13.18
N PRO A 156 3.49 -8.29 -12.11
CA PRO A 156 4.05 -8.83 -10.89
C PRO A 156 4.85 -10.10 -11.17
N ASP A 157 5.92 -10.31 -10.41
CA ASP A 157 6.68 -11.56 -10.50
C ASP A 157 5.86 -12.71 -9.89
N ASP A 158 6.05 -13.92 -10.44
CA ASP A 158 5.51 -15.14 -9.86
C ASP A 158 6.40 -15.58 -8.70
N LEU A 159 5.87 -15.47 -7.49
CA LEU A 159 6.54 -15.85 -6.25
C LEU A 159 5.95 -17.13 -5.64
N SER A 160 5.18 -17.90 -6.43
CA SER A 160 4.55 -19.15 -5.98
C SER A 160 5.57 -20.19 -5.50
N ALA A 161 6.76 -20.23 -6.11
CA ALA A 161 7.87 -21.08 -5.67
C ALA A 161 8.38 -20.75 -4.26
N LEU A 162 8.09 -19.54 -3.76
CA LEU A 162 8.39 -19.08 -2.40
C LEU A 162 7.17 -19.20 -1.47
N GLY A 163 6.09 -19.85 -1.92
CA GLY A 163 4.83 -19.95 -1.18
C GLY A 163 3.98 -18.68 -1.19
N ILE A 164 4.33 -17.67 -1.99
CA ILE A 164 3.64 -16.37 -1.99
C ILE A 164 2.71 -16.25 -3.19
N ALA A 165 1.41 -16.27 -2.91
CA ALA A 165 0.38 -16.05 -3.92
C ALA A 165 0.13 -14.55 -4.14
N VAL A 166 0.74 -13.97 -5.19
CA VAL A 166 0.53 -12.55 -5.54
C VAL A 166 -0.87 -12.35 -6.12
N ARG A 167 -1.77 -11.73 -5.36
CA ARG A 167 -3.16 -11.47 -5.77
C ARG A 167 -3.52 -10.00 -5.68
N PRO A 168 -4.27 -9.43 -6.64
CA PRO A 168 -4.80 -8.08 -6.51
C PRO A 168 -5.73 -7.96 -5.30
N ASP A 169 -5.56 -6.89 -4.55
CA ASP A 169 -6.39 -6.53 -3.39
C ASP A 169 -7.88 -6.49 -3.78
N PRO A 170 -8.73 -7.35 -3.18
CA PRO A 170 -10.16 -7.34 -3.43
C PRO A 170 -10.87 -6.10 -2.88
N ALA A 171 -10.27 -5.39 -1.91
CA ALA A 171 -10.92 -4.28 -1.21
C ALA A 171 -11.32 -3.15 -2.16
N LEU A 172 -10.47 -2.80 -3.13
CA LEU A 172 -10.80 -1.76 -4.11
C LEU A 172 -11.98 -2.14 -5.01
N ARG A 173 -12.13 -3.43 -5.35
CA ARG A 173 -13.29 -3.92 -6.11
C ARG A 173 -14.55 -3.86 -5.26
N CYS A 174 -14.47 -4.29 -4.00
CA CYS A 174 -15.58 -4.25 -3.06
C CYS A 174 -16.03 -2.81 -2.80
N PHE A 175 -15.10 -1.88 -2.60
CA PHE A 175 -15.39 -0.46 -2.42
C PHE A 175 -16.13 0.15 -3.63
N ARG A 176 -15.69 -0.16 -4.86
CA ARG A 176 -16.38 0.33 -6.08
C ARG A 176 -17.78 -0.26 -6.22
N ALA A 177 -17.94 -1.54 -5.91
CA ALA A 177 -19.25 -2.17 -5.89
C ALA A 177 -20.14 -1.52 -4.82
N ALA A 178 -19.62 -1.27 -3.62
CA ALA A 178 -20.35 -0.60 -2.54
C ALA A 178 -20.84 0.78 -2.97
N LEU A 179 -19.96 1.58 -3.60
CA LEU A 179 -20.31 2.90 -4.11
C LEU A 179 -21.39 2.83 -5.20
N ALA A 180 -21.28 1.89 -6.14
CA ALA A 180 -22.29 1.73 -7.19
C ALA A 180 -23.65 1.32 -6.61
N VAL A 181 -23.66 0.35 -5.68
CA VAL A 181 -24.86 -0.09 -4.96
C VAL A 181 -25.46 1.07 -4.16
N TRP A 182 -24.62 1.85 -3.47
CA TRP A 182 -25.07 3.04 -2.74
C TRP A 182 -25.71 4.08 -3.66
N LEU A 183 -25.06 4.44 -4.77
CA LEU A 183 -25.59 5.40 -5.75
C LEU A 183 -26.93 4.94 -6.34
N LEU A 184 -27.07 3.66 -6.64
CA LEU A 184 -28.32 3.10 -7.16
C LEU A 184 -29.46 3.25 -6.15
N GLY A 185 -29.20 2.97 -4.87
CA GLY A 185 -30.22 3.14 -3.83
C GLY A 185 -30.56 4.60 -3.54
N VAL A 186 -29.58 5.51 -3.57
CA VAL A 186 -29.84 6.96 -3.49
C VAL A 186 -30.73 7.41 -4.65
N LEU A 187 -30.44 6.96 -5.87
CA LEU A 187 -31.25 7.28 -7.04
C LEU A 187 -32.68 6.75 -6.90
N ALA A 188 -32.85 5.52 -6.39
CA ALA A 188 -34.18 4.94 -6.12
C ALA A 188 -34.94 5.76 -5.07
N LEU A 189 -34.31 6.17 -3.97
CA LEU A 189 -34.93 7.02 -2.96
C LEU A 189 -35.34 8.39 -3.52
N CYS A 190 -34.47 9.02 -4.31
CA CYS A 190 -34.79 10.27 -4.99
C CYS A 190 -35.96 10.12 -5.98
N SER A 191 -36.06 8.98 -6.67
CA SER A 191 -37.20 8.75 -7.56
C SER A 191 -38.53 8.64 -6.81
N VAL A 192 -38.55 8.05 -5.60
CA VAL A 192 -39.76 7.97 -4.77
C VAL A 192 -40.20 9.36 -4.32
N ALA A 193 -39.27 10.25 -4.00
CA ALA A 193 -39.58 11.63 -3.62
C ALA A 193 -40.26 12.45 -4.75
N MET A 194 -40.09 12.03 -6.01
CA MET A 194 -40.72 12.66 -7.17
C MET A 194 -42.12 12.09 -7.47
N VAL A 195 -42.55 11.02 -6.79
CA VAL A 195 -43.88 10.41 -7.01
C VAL A 195 -44.96 11.25 -6.32
N PRO A 196 -46.05 11.63 -7.02
CA PRO A 196 -47.16 12.37 -6.42
C PRO A 196 -47.73 11.64 -5.21
N ARG A 197 -48.02 12.38 -4.13
CA ARG A 197 -48.55 11.80 -2.87
C ARG A 197 -49.83 10.99 -3.06
N GLY A 198 -50.69 11.40 -4.00
CA GLY A 198 -51.91 10.67 -4.36
C GLY A 198 -51.65 9.27 -4.94
N ALA A 199 -50.57 9.12 -5.72
CA ALA A 199 -50.16 7.82 -6.25
C ALA A 199 -49.55 6.94 -5.14
N LEU A 200 -48.77 7.52 -4.23
CA LEU A 200 -48.22 6.80 -3.07
C LEU A 200 -49.32 6.26 -2.14
N ALA A 201 -50.42 7.00 -1.98
CA ALA A 201 -51.56 6.59 -1.15
C ALA A 201 -52.34 5.39 -1.73
N GLN A 202 -52.21 5.11 -3.04
CA GLN A 202 -52.86 3.97 -3.70
C GLN A 202 -51.99 2.70 -3.67
N ILE A 203 -50.78 2.76 -3.12
CA ILE A 203 -49.87 1.62 -3.06
C ILE A 203 -50.36 0.63 -1.99
N GLY A 204 -50.72 -0.57 -2.43
CA GLY A 204 -51.15 -1.66 -1.54
C GLY A 204 -50.03 -2.20 -0.63
N PRO A 205 -50.38 -2.90 0.46
CA PRO A 205 -49.43 -3.38 1.47
C PRO A 205 -48.38 -4.37 0.92
N VAL A 206 -48.72 -5.14 -0.12
CA VAL A 206 -47.80 -6.06 -0.79
C VAL A 206 -46.65 -5.29 -1.44
N VAL A 207 -46.95 -4.19 -2.14
CA VAL A 207 -45.92 -3.37 -2.81
C VAL A 207 -45.02 -2.69 -1.78
N TRP A 208 -45.57 -2.21 -0.66
CA TRP A 208 -44.79 -1.68 0.45
C TRP A 208 -43.85 -2.74 1.07
N SER A 209 -44.33 -3.97 1.23
CA SER A 209 -43.52 -5.07 1.76
C SER A 209 -42.37 -5.45 0.82
N VAL A 210 -42.62 -5.47 -0.49
CA VAL A 210 -41.58 -5.67 -1.50
C VAL A 210 -40.56 -4.53 -1.45
N ALA A 211 -41.01 -3.27 -1.36
CA ALA A 211 -40.11 -2.11 -1.26
C ALA A 211 -39.23 -2.17 -0.02
N LEU A 212 -39.79 -2.50 1.14
CA LEU A 212 -39.04 -2.68 2.39
C LEU A 212 -38.01 -3.82 2.27
N THR A 213 -38.39 -4.94 1.67
CA THR A 213 -37.49 -6.08 1.45
C THR A 213 -36.31 -5.69 0.56
N CYS A 214 -36.58 -5.01 -0.57
CA CYS A 214 -35.54 -4.48 -1.45
C CYS A 214 -34.60 -3.51 -0.72
N PHE A 215 -35.15 -2.63 0.13
CA PHE A 215 -34.36 -1.70 0.93
C PHE A 215 -33.44 -2.43 1.92
N VAL A 216 -33.94 -3.44 2.64
CA VAL A 216 -33.14 -4.25 3.57
C VAL A 216 -32.04 -5.01 2.84
N LEU A 217 -32.33 -5.65 1.70
CA LEU A 217 -31.33 -6.34 0.88
C LEU A 217 -30.26 -5.39 0.36
N TRP A 218 -30.65 -4.18 -0.05
CA TRP A 218 -29.74 -3.13 -0.46
C TRP A 218 -28.78 -2.75 0.68
N GLN A 219 -29.31 -2.47 1.88
CA GLN A 219 -28.49 -2.13 3.06
C GLN A 219 -27.55 -3.29 3.45
N ALA A 220 -28.06 -4.52 3.49
CA ALA A 220 -27.26 -5.70 3.82
C ALA A 220 -26.10 -5.93 2.83
N THR A 221 -26.37 -5.75 1.52
CA THR A 221 -25.35 -5.84 0.47
C THR A 221 -24.27 -4.78 0.65
N LEU A 222 -24.68 -3.54 0.98
CA LEU A 222 -23.74 -2.44 1.23
C LEU A 222 -22.85 -2.72 2.44
N VAL A 223 -23.44 -3.15 3.57
CA VAL A 223 -22.70 -3.53 4.78
C VAL A 223 -21.71 -4.66 4.49
N TRP A 224 -22.14 -5.70 3.78
CA TRP A 224 -21.28 -6.82 3.40
C TRP A 224 -20.10 -6.37 2.52
N LEU A 225 -20.35 -5.52 1.51
CA LEU A 225 -19.29 -4.98 0.64
C LEU A 225 -18.31 -4.09 1.41
N VAL A 226 -18.79 -3.26 2.34
CA VAL A 226 -17.94 -2.43 3.19
C VAL A 226 -17.11 -3.28 4.14
N ALA A 227 -17.69 -4.31 4.78
CA ALA A 227 -16.96 -5.24 5.63
C ALA A 227 -15.88 -6.01 4.86
N ARG A 228 -16.14 -6.38 3.61
CA ARG A 228 -15.16 -6.99 2.69
C ARG A 228 -14.06 -6.03 2.23
N ALA A 229 -14.36 -4.73 2.18
CA ALA A 229 -13.42 -3.69 1.77
C ALA A 229 -12.58 -3.15 2.95
N ALA A 230 -13.07 -3.30 4.18
CA ALA A 230 -12.33 -2.93 5.37
C ALA A 230 -11.10 -3.83 5.48
N PRO A 231 -9.88 -3.28 5.60
CA PRO A 231 -8.73 -4.10 5.97
C PRO A 231 -9.07 -4.79 7.28
N LEU A 232 -8.83 -6.10 7.38
CA LEU A 232 -8.92 -6.79 8.66
C LEU A 232 -8.08 -5.99 9.65
N PRO A 233 -8.61 -5.65 10.84
CA PRO A 233 -7.80 -5.00 11.86
C PRO A 233 -6.55 -5.84 11.99
N ALA A 234 -5.39 -5.21 11.80
CA ALA A 234 -4.12 -5.90 12.00
C ALA A 234 -4.24 -6.54 13.37
N GLY A 235 -4.23 -7.88 13.44
CA GLY A 235 -4.35 -8.61 14.69
C GLY A 235 -3.37 -8.00 15.70
N PRO A 236 -3.69 -8.02 17.01
CA PRO A 236 -2.90 -7.33 18.03
C PRO A 236 -1.43 -7.58 17.72
N ARG A 237 -0.75 -6.50 17.29
CA ARG A 237 0.69 -6.58 16.98
C ARG A 237 1.27 -7.18 18.23
N GLY A 238 1.83 -8.39 18.12
CA GLY A 238 2.50 -9.03 19.24
C GLY A 238 3.42 -7.99 19.83
N GLU A 239 3.01 -7.42 20.95
CA GLU A 239 3.75 -6.39 21.63
C GLU A 239 5.06 -7.11 21.97
N PRO A 240 6.20 -6.63 21.46
CA PRO A 240 7.45 -7.30 21.73
C PRO A 240 7.54 -7.43 23.26
N PRO A 241 7.81 -8.64 23.78
CA PRO A 241 7.87 -8.84 25.22
C PRO A 241 8.77 -7.76 25.82
N PRO A 242 8.37 -7.15 26.95
CA PRO A 242 9.16 -6.09 27.59
C PRO A 242 10.60 -6.57 27.69
N ALA A 243 11.53 -5.75 27.21
CA ALA A 243 12.94 -6.08 27.15
C ALA A 243 13.38 -6.56 28.55
N ALA A 244 13.69 -7.86 28.65
CA ALA A 244 14.14 -8.43 29.90
C ALA A 244 15.51 -7.83 30.22
N GLY A 245 15.54 -6.95 31.23
CA GLY A 245 16.77 -6.43 31.81
C GLY A 245 17.10 -5.00 31.40
N GLU A 246 16.27 -4.04 31.80
CA GLU A 246 16.79 -2.72 32.13
C GLU A 246 17.36 -2.83 33.57
N PRO A 247 18.69 -2.79 33.77
CA PRO A 247 19.26 -2.86 35.10
C PRO A 247 18.78 -1.65 35.90
N THR A 248 18.02 -1.91 36.94
CA THR A 248 17.62 -0.92 37.94
C THR A 248 18.90 -0.31 38.50
N VAL A 249 19.21 0.93 38.11
CA VAL A 249 20.31 1.69 38.69
C VAL A 249 19.91 2.00 40.14
N PRO A 250 20.59 1.44 41.16
CA PRO A 250 20.30 1.80 42.54
C PRO A 250 20.60 3.28 42.74
N GLY A 251 19.63 3.98 43.33
CA GLY A 251 19.66 5.42 43.56
C GLY A 251 20.94 5.84 44.29
N ALA A 252 21.55 6.90 43.77
CA ALA A 252 22.61 7.62 44.45
C ALA A 252 22.08 8.12 45.81
N ALA A 253 22.78 7.72 46.88
CA ALA A 253 22.57 8.25 48.20
C ALA A 253 23.01 9.72 48.23
N ASP A 254 22.14 10.60 48.75
CA ASP A 254 22.44 11.98 49.11
C ASP A 254 23.57 12.00 50.16
N PRO A 255 24.67 12.75 49.94
CA PRO A 255 25.52 13.19 51.01
C PRO A 255 24.91 14.44 51.68
N SER A 256 25.02 14.45 53.00
CA SER A 256 24.50 15.43 53.96
C SER A 256 24.92 16.88 53.72
#